data_AF-A0A7S4T1R4-F1
#
_entry.id   AF-A0A7S4T1R4-F1
#
_cell.length_a   1.000
_cell.length_b   1.000
_cell.length_c   1.000
_cell.angle_alpha   90.00
_cell.angle_beta   90.00
_cell.angle_gamma   90.00
#
_symmetry.space_group_name_H-M   'P 1'
#
loop_
_entity.id
_entity.type
_entity.pdbx_description
1 polymer ?
#
loop_
_entity_poly.entity_id
_entity_poly.type
_entity_poly.pdbx_seq_one_letter_code
_entity_poly.pdbx_strand_id
1 'polypeptide(L)'
;ILAQAILAQGRRLCPQDSCPAMALAAVRSLARPSAGVTVARSFSSVPINKVARVWRFHVPGEAEAVKMDTIVKESKAELAQFAGYEKSVRTVCKAEWAYEVSHVFD
;
A
#
# COMPACT_ATOMS: atom_id res chain seq x y z
N ILE A 1 34.21 -6.30 12.50
CA ILE A 1 35.09 -5.13 12.68
C ILE A 1 36.01 -5.09 11.45
N LEU A 2 35.92 -4.03 10.62
CA LEU A 2 36.80 -3.59 9.49
C LEU A 2 37.28 -4.66 8.46
N ALA A 3 37.45 -4.40 7.16
CA ALA A 3 37.44 -3.21 6.31
C ALA A 3 36.76 -3.57 4.95
N GLN A 4 36.09 -2.68 4.18
CA GLN A 4 36.65 -1.70 3.21
C GLN A 4 37.84 -2.22 2.38
N ALA A 5 38.00 -1.97 1.08
CA ALA A 5 37.16 -1.46 -0.02
C ALA A 5 37.90 -1.81 -1.36
N ILE A 6 37.44 -1.55 -2.59
CA ILE A 6 37.80 -0.38 -3.46
C ILE A 6 37.53 -0.76 -4.94
N LEU A 7 36.90 0.17 -5.70
CA LEU A 7 36.92 0.38 -7.18
C LEU A 7 36.65 -0.81 -8.14
N ALA A 8 36.00 -0.67 -9.32
CA ALA A 8 35.61 0.49 -10.14
C ALA A 8 34.27 0.17 -10.88
N GLN A 9 33.76 0.80 -11.96
CA GLN A 9 34.22 1.91 -12.82
C GLN A 9 32.99 2.63 -13.46
N GLY A 10 32.73 2.47 -14.77
CA GLY A 10 31.38 2.46 -15.37
C GLY A 10 30.74 3.78 -15.83
N ARG A 11 31.31 4.96 -15.55
CA ARG A 11 30.76 6.23 -16.08
C ARG A 11 31.19 6.45 -17.54
N ARG A 12 30.24 6.38 -18.48
CA ARG A 12 30.42 6.99 -19.81
C ARG A 12 30.34 8.51 -19.64
N LEU A 13 31.41 9.20 -20.03
CA LEU A 13 31.42 10.65 -20.20
C LEU A 13 30.84 10.96 -21.59
N CYS A 14 29.80 11.79 -21.66
CA CYS A 14 29.46 12.48 -22.90
C CYS A 14 30.30 13.78 -22.99
N PRO A 15 30.72 14.22 -24.20
CA PRO A 15 31.54 15.42 -24.34
C PRO A 15 30.78 16.67 -23.89
N GLN A 16 31.50 17.64 -23.33
CA GLN A 16 30.97 18.98 -23.10
C GLN A 16 31.11 19.81 -24.37
N ASP A 17 29.98 20.07 -25.03
CA ASP A 17 29.87 21.17 -25.98
C ASP A 17 28.73 22.12 -25.60
N SER A 18 29.12 23.38 -25.44
CA SER A 18 28.33 24.62 -25.41
C SER A 18 26.79 24.53 -25.42
N CYS A 19 26.15 24.72 -24.26
CA CYS A 19 24.74 25.10 -24.19
C CYS A 19 24.42 25.98 -22.97
N PRO A 20 23.98 27.24 -23.12
CA PRO A 20 23.73 28.17 -22.01
C PRO A 20 22.39 27.92 -21.30
N ALA A 21 22.10 26.67 -20.94
CA ALA A 21 20.84 26.27 -20.29
C ALA A 21 20.76 26.59 -18.78
N MET A 22 21.90 26.91 -18.14
CA MET A 22 22.01 27.04 -16.68
C MET A 22 21.30 28.28 -16.10
N ALA A 23 21.07 29.34 -16.88
CA ALA A 23 20.45 30.58 -16.39
C ALA A 23 18.95 30.43 -16.05
N LEU A 24 18.23 29.54 -16.75
CA LEU A 24 16.78 29.33 -16.56
C LEU A 24 16.44 28.35 -15.41
N ALA A 25 17.42 27.60 -14.90
CA ALA A 25 17.23 26.71 -13.75
C ALA A 25 17.02 27.48 -12.43
N ALA A 26 17.65 28.64 -12.27
CA ALA A 26 17.60 29.44 -11.05
C ALA A 26 16.19 29.99 -10.73
N VAL A 27 15.42 30.36 -11.76
CA VAL A 27 14.10 31.00 -11.59
C VAL A 27 13.04 30.02 -11.04
N ARG A 28 13.16 28.72 -11.37
CA ARG A 28 12.23 27.68 -10.86
C ARG A 28 12.39 27.40 -9.36
N SER A 29 13.52 27.77 -8.76
CA SER A 29 13.78 27.61 -7.32
C SER A 29 12.88 28.51 -6.46
N LEU A 30 12.60 29.73 -6.95
CA LEU A 30 11.86 30.76 -6.20
C LEU A 30 10.34 30.56 -6.18
N ALA A 31 9.81 29.65 -7.02
CA ALA A 31 8.40 29.28 -7.04
C ALA A 31 8.08 28.05 -6.16
N ARG A 32 9.02 27.58 -5.33
CA ARG A 32 8.72 26.58 -4.31
C ARG A 32 8.04 27.29 -3.13
N PRO A 33 6.73 27.09 -2.88
CA PRO A 33 6.08 27.73 -1.74
C PRO A 33 6.82 27.36 -0.46
N SER A 34 7.12 28.38 0.33
CA SER A 34 7.89 28.28 1.56
C SER A 34 7.24 27.33 2.55
N ALA A 35 8.07 26.67 3.37
CA ALA A 35 7.60 25.93 4.52
C ALA A 35 6.78 26.88 5.42
N GLY A 36 5.49 26.60 5.59
CA GLY A 36 4.57 27.48 6.30
C GLY A 36 3.09 27.28 5.96
N VAL A 37 2.76 26.82 4.74
CA VAL A 37 1.38 26.44 4.40
C VAL A 37 1.08 25.03 4.91
N THR A 38 0.93 24.88 6.24
CA THR A 38 0.15 23.78 6.80
C THR A 38 -1.30 23.97 6.39
N VAL A 39 -1.68 23.45 5.22
CA VAL A 39 -3.08 23.25 4.87
C VAL A 39 -3.65 22.30 5.92
N ALA A 40 -4.34 22.87 6.92
CA ALA A 40 -5.07 22.10 7.90
C ALA A 40 -6.10 21.27 7.13
N ARG A 41 -5.87 19.94 7.06
CA ARG A 41 -6.86 19.03 6.47
C ARG A 41 -8.11 19.17 7.30
N SER A 42 -9.20 19.61 6.69
CA SER A 42 -10.51 19.60 7.33
C SER A 42 -10.84 18.16 7.69
N PHE A 43 -10.79 17.83 8.98
CA PHE A 43 -11.33 16.58 9.49
C PHE A 43 -12.85 16.66 9.33
N SER A 44 -13.37 16.12 8.24
CA SER A 44 -14.80 15.98 8.03
C SER A 44 -15.35 15.02 9.09
N SER A 45 -16.31 15.50 9.88
CA SER A 45 -16.98 14.72 10.93
C SER A 45 -18.00 13.75 10.33
N VAL A 46 -17.62 12.99 9.30
CA VAL A 46 -18.49 12.00 8.66
C VAL A 46 -18.74 10.89 9.68
N PRO A 47 -19.99 10.59 10.05
CA PRO A 47 -20.28 9.50 10.97
C PRO A 47 -19.91 8.16 10.31
N ILE A 48 -19.02 7.43 10.95
CA ILE A 48 -18.64 6.08 10.53
C ILE A 48 -19.68 5.13 11.11
N ASN A 49 -20.68 4.79 10.30
CA ASN A 49 -21.78 3.92 10.72
C ASN A 49 -21.45 2.42 10.66
N LYS A 50 -20.43 2.03 9.87
CA LYS A 50 -19.99 0.64 9.68
C LYS A 50 -18.52 0.60 9.29
N VAL A 51 -17.79 -0.44 9.71
CA VAL A 51 -16.38 -0.67 9.40
C VAL A 51 -16.20 -2.04 8.75
N ALA A 52 -15.59 -2.08 7.56
CA ALA A 52 -15.21 -3.31 6.90
C ALA A 52 -13.70 -3.56 7.05
N ARG A 53 -13.32 -4.66 7.71
CA ARG A 53 -11.92 -5.12 7.77
C ARG A 53 -11.67 -6.10 6.63
N VAL A 54 -10.83 -5.69 5.68
CA VAL A 54 -10.55 -6.44 4.45
C VAL A 54 -9.14 -7.04 4.49
N TRP A 55 -9.06 -8.35 4.23
CA TRP A 55 -7.82 -9.11 4.11
C TRP A 55 -7.66 -9.57 2.66
N ARG A 56 -6.50 -9.31 2.06
CA ARG A 56 -6.16 -9.73 0.69
C ARG A 56 -4.86 -10.52 0.72
N PHE A 57 -4.89 -11.75 0.23
CA PHE A 57 -3.74 -12.65 0.22
C PHE A 57 -3.83 -13.63 -0.94
N HIS A 58 -2.70 -14.23 -1.31
CA HIS A 58 -2.62 -15.27 -2.33
C HIS A 58 -2.29 -16.60 -1.67
N VAL A 59 -2.78 -17.68 -2.27
CA VAL A 59 -2.64 -19.05 -1.77
C VAL A 59 -1.93 -19.87 -2.87
N PRO A 60 -0.95 -20.74 -2.56
CA PRO A 60 -0.12 -21.35 -3.60
C PRO A 60 -0.85 -22.39 -4.48
N GLY A 61 -2.00 -22.91 -4.05
CA GLY A 61 -2.75 -23.92 -4.80
C GLY A 61 -4.08 -24.34 -4.17
N GLU A 62 -4.77 -25.27 -4.83
CA GLU A 62 -6.13 -25.72 -4.48
C GLU A 62 -6.19 -26.42 -3.10
N ALA A 63 -5.17 -27.19 -2.73
CA ALA A 63 -5.13 -27.89 -1.44
C ALA A 63 -5.05 -26.92 -0.26
N GLU A 64 -4.32 -25.81 -0.40
CA GLU A 64 -4.23 -24.73 0.58
C GLU A 64 -5.48 -23.84 0.54
N ALA A 65 -6.08 -23.66 -0.64
CA ALA A 65 -7.33 -22.91 -0.79
C ALA A 65 -8.47 -23.57 -0.01
N VAL A 66 -8.59 -24.90 -0.06
CA VAL A 66 -9.56 -25.67 0.77
C VAL A 66 -9.31 -25.49 2.27
N LYS A 67 -8.04 -25.47 2.71
CA LYS A 67 -7.69 -25.21 4.13
C LYS A 67 -8.11 -23.79 4.55
N MET A 68 -7.84 -22.79 3.70
CA MET A 68 -8.26 -21.41 3.96
C MET A 68 -9.78 -21.24 3.98
N ASP A 69 -10.50 -21.99 3.15
CA ASP A 69 -11.96 -22.00 3.13
C ASP A 69 -12.55 -22.51 4.46
N THR A 70 -11.92 -23.52 5.09
CA THR A 70 -12.25 -24.00 6.44
C THR A 70 -11.95 -22.95 7.49
N ILE A 71 -10.75 -22.36 7.48
CA ILE A 71 -10.35 -21.31 8.44
C ILE A 71 -11.32 -20.12 8.38
N VAL A 72 -11.68 -19.62 7.19
CA VAL A 72 -12.64 -18.51 7.04
C VAL A 72 -14.04 -18.88 7.56
N LYS A 73 -14.43 -20.15 7.48
CA LYS A 73 -15.70 -20.64 8.03
C LYS A 73 -15.68 -20.72 9.56
N GLU A 74 -14.57 -21.12 10.15
CA GLU A 74 -14.35 -21.14 11.60
C GLU A 74 -14.29 -19.71 12.16
N SER A 75 -13.47 -18.84 11.58
CA SER A 75 -13.40 -17.41 11.95
C SER A 75 -14.75 -16.70 11.81
N LYS A 76 -15.61 -17.09 10.86
CA LYS A 76 -16.98 -16.55 10.77
C LYS A 76 -17.83 -16.90 12.01
N ALA A 77 -17.66 -18.11 12.57
CA ALA A 77 -18.39 -18.55 13.75
C ALA A 77 -17.88 -17.91 15.04
N GLU A 78 -16.57 -17.68 15.14
CA GLU A 78 -15.96 -16.91 16.23
C GLU A 78 -16.36 -15.43 16.16
N LEU A 79 -16.26 -14.81 14.99
CA LEU A 79 -16.57 -13.39 14.82
C LEU A 79 -18.04 -13.05 15.09
N ALA A 80 -18.95 -14.00 14.88
CA ALA A 80 -20.36 -13.88 15.22
C ALA A 80 -20.65 -13.76 16.74
N GLN A 81 -19.66 -13.97 17.60
CA GLN A 81 -19.79 -13.80 19.05
C GLN A 81 -19.55 -12.34 19.50
N PHE A 82 -18.93 -11.50 18.66
CA PHE A 82 -18.69 -10.10 19.01
C PHE A 82 -19.89 -9.22 18.69
N ALA A 83 -20.24 -8.33 19.62
CA ALA A 83 -21.23 -7.27 19.38
C ALA A 83 -20.81 -6.39 18.21
N GLY A 84 -21.77 -6.01 17.37
CA GLY A 84 -21.55 -5.22 16.15
C GLY A 84 -21.17 -6.03 14.92
N TYR A 85 -20.87 -7.33 15.00
CA TYR A 85 -20.60 -8.11 13.78
C TYR A 85 -21.85 -8.32 12.92
N GLU A 86 -21.81 -7.90 11.65
CA GLU A 86 -22.93 -8.02 10.70
C GLU A 86 -22.75 -9.22 9.76
N LYS A 87 -21.63 -9.28 9.04
CA LYS A 87 -21.40 -10.31 8.00
C LYS A 87 -19.94 -10.49 7.62
N SER A 88 -19.64 -11.64 7.04
CA SER A 88 -18.38 -11.93 6.34
C SER A 88 -18.66 -12.24 4.88
N VAL A 89 -17.94 -11.60 3.96
CA VAL A 89 -17.97 -11.86 2.52
C VAL A 89 -16.60 -12.36 2.09
N ARG A 90 -16.58 -13.47 1.34
CA ARG A 90 -15.37 -14.09 0.79
C ARG A 90 -15.48 -14.11 -0.73
N THR A 91 -14.47 -13.55 -1.39
CA THR A 91 -14.30 -13.54 -2.85
C THR A 91 -13.01 -14.30 -3.17
N VAL A 92 -13.02 -15.15 -4.21
CA VAL A 92 -11.86 -15.94 -4.62
C VAL A 92 -11.72 -15.90 -6.14
N CYS A 93 -10.54 -15.52 -6.62
CA CYS A 93 -10.16 -15.68 -8.03
C CYS A 93 -9.49 -17.05 -8.23
N LYS A 94 -10.15 -17.98 -8.95
CA LYS A 94 -9.60 -19.34 -9.17
C LYS A 94 -8.34 -19.36 -10.06
N ALA A 95 -8.13 -18.35 -10.91
CA ALA A 95 -6.98 -18.32 -11.82
C ALA A 95 -5.65 -18.05 -11.10
N GLU A 96 -5.67 -17.19 -10.07
CA GLU A 96 -4.47 -16.72 -9.34
C GLU A 96 -4.49 -17.15 -7.86
N TRP A 97 -5.52 -17.88 -7.43
CA TRP A 97 -5.81 -18.21 -6.03
C TRP A 97 -5.73 -16.99 -5.09
N ALA A 98 -6.17 -15.84 -5.60
CA ALA A 98 -6.28 -14.60 -4.86
C ALA A 98 -7.56 -14.60 -4.01
N TYR A 99 -7.39 -14.46 -2.70
CA TYR A 99 -8.45 -14.40 -1.70
C TYR A 99 -8.67 -12.97 -1.24
N GLU A 100 -9.94 -12.56 -1.18
CA GLU A 100 -10.38 -11.34 -0.50
C GLU A 100 -11.46 -11.71 0.52
N VAL A 101 -11.16 -11.49 1.81
CA VAL A 101 -12.08 -11.76 2.92
C VAL A 101 -12.39 -10.44 3.60
N SER A 102 -13.66 -10.07 3.68
CA SER A 102 -14.11 -8.85 4.34
C SER A 102 -15.08 -9.18 5.47
N HIS A 103 -14.80 -8.65 6.65
CA HIS A 103 -15.67 -8.75 7.82
C HIS A 103 -16.25 -7.36 8.10
N VAL A 104 -17.57 -7.25 8.13
CA VAL A 104 -18.31 -5.99 8.32
C VAL A 104 -18.83 -5.94 9.74
N PHE A 105 -18.54 -4.82 10.40
CA PHE A 105 -19.03 -4.47 11.72
C PHE A 105 -19.84 -3.17 11.65
N ASP A 106 -20.81 -3.03 12.54
CA ASP A 106 -21.60 -1.83 12.85
C ASP A 106 -20.84 -1.02 13.92
#